data_AF-A0A956W5F4-F1
#
_entry.id   AF-A0A956W5F4-F1
#
_cell.length_a   1.000
_cell.length_b   1.000
_cell.length_c   1.000
_cell.angle_alpha   90.00
_cell.angle_beta   90.00
_cell.angle_gamma   90.00
#
_symmetry.space_group_name_H-M   'P 1'
#
loop_
_entity.id
_entity.type
_entity.pdbx_description
1 polymer ?
#
loop_
_entity_poly.entity_id
_entity_poly.type
_entity_poly.pdbx_seq_one_letter_code
_entity_poly.pdbx_strand_id
1 'polypeptide(L)'
;LLEGTITLPGLLLLERYPKDNPIKRFFQAKRDRERFLKAAIDRVLDTEVLDVSLDMARDYVRRANEAINPLPDNAAKETMLELGEYVLGRRS
;
A
#
# COMPACT_ATOMS: atom_id res chain seq x y z
N LEU A 1 6.52 -9.08 -2.83
CA LEU A 1 8.01 -9.19 -2.88
C LEU A 1 8.48 -10.62 -3.11
N LEU A 2 8.05 -11.62 -2.33
CA LEU A 2 8.44 -13.03 -2.55
C LEU A 2 8.10 -13.54 -3.97
N GLU A 3 6.90 -13.22 -4.44
CA GLU A 3 6.40 -13.54 -5.80
C GLU A 3 7.04 -12.70 -6.93
N GLY A 4 8.07 -11.89 -6.65
CA GLY A 4 8.70 -11.03 -7.65
C GLY A 4 7.91 -9.77 -8.02
N THR A 5 6.70 -9.59 -7.51
CA THR A 5 5.92 -8.35 -7.70
C THR A 5 6.34 -7.27 -6.72
N ILE A 6 6.59 -6.06 -7.25
CA ILE A 6 6.79 -4.82 -6.49
C ILE A 6 5.48 -4.04 -6.51
N THR A 7 4.92 -3.79 -5.33
CA THR A 7 3.67 -3.02 -5.15
C THR A 7 3.98 -1.57 -4.79
N LEU A 8 2.94 -0.75 -4.67
CA LEU A 8 3.06 0.69 -4.43
C LEU A 8 4.00 1.08 -3.28
N PRO A 9 3.94 0.49 -2.05
CA PRO A 9 4.90 0.82 -1.00
C PRO A 9 6.36 0.58 -1.41
N GLY A 10 6.62 -0.48 -2.18
CA GLY A 10 7.96 -0.78 -2.68
C GLY A 10 8.41 0.15 -3.81
N LEU A 11 7.49 0.58 -4.69
CA LEU A 11 7.78 1.59 -5.72
C LEU A 11 8.14 2.93 -5.08
N LEU A 12 7.36 3.38 -4.09
CA LEU A 12 7.64 4.62 -3.33
C LEU A 12 8.99 4.55 -2.61
N LEU A 13 9.33 3.38 -2.04
CA LEU A 13 10.65 3.20 -1.41
C LEU A 13 11.79 3.32 -2.44
N LEU A 14 11.63 2.75 -3.64
CA LEU A 14 12.61 2.84 -4.71
C LEU A 14 12.82 4.27 -5.21
N GLU A 15 11.74 5.05 -5.28
CA GLU A 15 11.75 6.44 -5.72
C GLU A 15 12.39 7.37 -4.68
N ARG A 16 11.96 7.29 -3.42
CA ARG A 16 12.41 8.20 -2.34
C ARG A 16 13.78 7.86 -1.78
N TYR A 17 14.13 6.57 -1.76
CA TYR A 17 15.39 6.08 -1.21
C TYR A 17 16.16 5.28 -2.29
N PRO A 18 16.67 5.93 -3.35
CA PRO A 18 17.22 5.22 -4.51
C PRO A 18 18.61 4.62 -4.27
N LYS A 19 19.38 5.16 -3.31
CA LYS A 19 20.73 4.71 -2.94
C LYS A 19 20.67 3.61 -1.88
N ASP A 20 21.46 2.56 -2.07
CA ASP A 20 21.52 1.37 -1.19
C ASP A 20 20.12 0.80 -0.82
N ASN A 21 19.22 0.75 -1.81
CA ASN A 21 17.85 0.32 -1.57
C ASN A 21 17.76 -1.21 -1.39
N PRO A 22 17.17 -1.71 -0.28
CA PRO A 22 17.09 -3.14 -0.01
C PRO A 22 16.23 -3.91 -1.02
N ILE A 23 15.24 -3.28 -1.66
CA ILE A 23 14.46 -3.89 -2.74
C ILE A 23 15.37 -4.16 -3.94
N LYS A 24 16.19 -3.19 -4.37
CA LYS A 24 17.14 -3.42 -5.49
C LYS A 24 18.09 -4.57 -5.18
N ARG A 25 18.63 -4.61 -3.96
CA ARG A 25 19.53 -5.68 -3.51
C ARG A 25 18.83 -7.04 -3.50
N PHE A 26 17.60 -7.11 -3.01
CA PHE A 26 16.80 -8.34 -3.01
C PHE A 26 16.61 -8.92 -4.42
N PHE A 27 16.31 -8.08 -5.42
CA PHE A 27 16.12 -8.53 -6.80
C PHE A 27 17.42 -8.89 -7.53
N GLN A 28 18.56 -8.28 -7.15
CA GLN A 28 19.87 -8.54 -7.75
C GLN A 28 20.65 -9.66 -7.05
N ALA A 29 20.24 -10.05 -5.84
CA ALA A 29 20.94 -10.99 -4.99
C ALA A 29 20.92 -12.42 -5.54
N LYS A 30 22.13 -12.98 -5.73
CA LYS A 30 22.33 -14.43 -5.96
C LYS A 30 22.46 -15.24 -4.66
N ARG A 31 22.73 -14.57 -3.53
CA ARG A 31 22.88 -15.11 -2.16
C ARG A 31 22.30 -14.11 -1.16
N ASP A 32 21.99 -14.55 0.06
CA ASP A 32 21.41 -13.72 1.14
C ASP A 32 20.08 -13.04 0.79
N ARG A 33 19.32 -13.63 -0.13
CA ARG A 33 18.05 -13.07 -0.61
C ARG A 33 17.06 -12.85 0.52
N GLU A 34 16.97 -13.77 1.49
CA GLU A 34 16.11 -13.63 2.67
C GLU A 34 16.50 -12.43 3.55
N ARG A 35 17.80 -12.18 3.72
CA ARG A 35 18.30 -11.01 4.48
C ARG A 35 17.86 -9.70 3.82
N PHE A 36 17.98 -9.60 2.50
CA PHE A 36 17.55 -8.39 1.78
C PHE A 36 16.03 -8.26 1.73
N LEU A 37 15.29 -9.37 1.68
CA LEU A 37 13.84 -9.34 1.81
C LEU A 37 13.41 -8.76 3.15
N LYS A 38 13.99 -9.26 4.24
CA LYS A 38 13.70 -8.75 5.59
C LYS A 38 14.03 -7.26 5.68
N ALA A 39 15.22 -6.85 5.23
CA ALA A 39 15.60 -5.44 5.22
C ALA A 39 14.66 -4.57 4.37
N ALA A 40 14.10 -5.09 3.27
CA ALA A 40 13.12 -4.38 2.47
C ALA A 40 11.79 -4.21 3.19
N ILE A 41 11.31 -5.25 3.87
CA ILE A 41 10.09 -5.20 4.69
C ILE A 41 10.28 -4.22 5.84
N ASP A 42 11.36 -4.38 6.61
CA ASP A 42 11.69 -3.49 7.74
C ASP A 42 11.75 -2.03 7.26
N ARG A 43 12.38 -1.76 6.11
CA ARG A 43 12.47 -0.39 5.60
C ARG A 43 11.13 0.18 5.14
N VAL A 44 10.21 -0.63 4.59
CA VAL A 44 8.85 -0.17 4.29
C VAL A 44 8.09 0.18 5.56
N LEU A 45 8.29 -0.58 6.64
CA LEU A 45 7.64 -0.35 7.94
C LEU A 45 8.23 0.84 8.71
N ASP A 46 9.54 1.06 8.60
CA ASP A 46 10.27 2.12 9.30
C ASP A 46 10.25 3.48 8.56
N THR A 47 9.62 3.56 7.39
CA THR A 47 9.50 4.79 6.60
C THR A 47 8.04 5.15 6.37
N GLU A 48 7.83 6.37 5.92
CA GLU A 48 6.50 6.91 5.63
C GLU A 48 5.86 6.31 4.36
N VAL A 49 6.54 5.44 3.62
CA VAL A 49 6.05 4.92 2.33
C VAL A 49 4.80 4.05 2.48
N LEU A 50 4.66 3.37 3.62
CA LEU A 50 3.44 2.63 3.94
C LEU A 50 2.28 3.59 4.17
N ASP A 51 2.48 4.62 4.99
CA ASP A 51 1.46 5.64 5.28
C ASP A 51 1.03 6.37 4.01
N VAL A 52 1.97 6.75 3.15
CA VAL A 52 1.67 7.39 1.86
C VAL A 52 0.84 6.47 0.95
N SER A 53 1.14 5.16 0.95
CA SER A 53 0.35 4.19 0.20
C SER A 53 -1.08 4.07 0.75
N LEU A 54 -1.23 4.13 2.07
CA LEU A 54 -2.54 4.12 2.74
C LEU A 54 -3.31 5.42 2.51
N ASP A 55 -2.63 6.57 2.47
CA ASP A 55 -3.25 7.86 2.14
C ASP A 55 -3.82 7.86 0.73
N MET A 56 -3.14 7.22 -0.23
CA MET A 56 -3.70 7.02 -1.57
C MET A 56 -4.96 6.14 -1.53
N ALA A 57 -4.99 5.08 -0.71
CA ALA A 57 -6.20 4.27 -0.55
C ALA A 57 -7.35 5.07 0.08
N ARG A 58 -7.07 5.90 1.10
CA ARG A 58 -8.04 6.82 1.72
C ARG A 58 -8.60 7.81 0.69
N ASP A 59 -7.75 8.37 -0.17
CA ASP A 59 -8.19 9.27 -1.24
C ASP A 59 -9.15 8.57 -2.23
N TYR A 60 -8.85 7.32 -2.62
CA TYR A 60 -9.75 6.55 -3.47
C TYR A 60 -11.12 6.32 -2.82
N VAL A 61 -11.16 5.94 -1.53
CA VAL A 61 -12.43 5.77 -0.79
C VAL A 61 -13.18 7.08 -0.69
N ARG A 62 -12.51 8.18 -0.34
CA ARG A 62 -13.11 9.52 -0.30
C ARG A 62 -13.79 9.88 -1.62
N ARG A 63 -13.08 9.71 -2.75
CA ARG A 63 -13.60 10.00 -4.09
C ARG A 63 -14.75 9.08 -4.48
N ALA A 64 -14.71 7.82 -4.09
CA ALA A 64 -15.82 6.89 -4.31
C ALA A 64 -17.08 7.31 -3.53
N ASN A 65 -16.92 7.70 -2.26
CA ASN A 65 -18.01 8.20 -1.43
C ASN A 65 -18.62 9.49 -2.01
N GLU A 66 -17.79 10.42 -2.49
CA GLU A 66 -18.23 11.63 -3.19
C GLU A 66 -19.04 11.33 -4.45
N ALA A 67 -18.64 10.32 -5.22
CA ALA A 67 -19.30 9.93 -6.47
C ALA A 67 -20.71 9.34 -6.25
N ILE A 68 -20.93 8.64 -5.12
CA ILE A 68 -22.23 8.03 -4.79
C ILE A 68 -23.11 8.93 -3.92
N ASN A 69 -22.57 10.05 -3.43
CA ASN A 69 -23.30 10.98 -2.57
C ASN A 69 -24.65 11.48 -3.16
N PRO A 70 -24.77 11.77 -4.48
CA PRO A 70 -26.04 12.21 -5.06
C PRO A 70 -27.13 11.14 -5.14
N LEU A 71 -26.80 9.86 -4.90
CA LEU A 71 -27.79 8.77 -4.96
C LEU A 71 -28.76 8.85 -3.77
N PRO A 72 -30.03 8.42 -3.93
CA PRO A 72 -30.99 8.36 -2.84
C PRO A 72 -30.48 7.50 -1.67
N ASP A 73 -30.80 7.91 -0.46
CA ASP A 73 -30.42 7.15 0.73
C ASP A 73 -31.21 5.83 0.79
N ASN A 74 -30.47 4.73 0.81
CA ASN A 74 -30.99 3.37 0.92
C ASN A 74 -29.91 2.44 1.48
N ALA A 75 -30.29 1.22 1.84
CA ALA A 75 -29.38 0.23 2.42
C ALA A 75 -28.17 -0.10 1.52
N ALA A 76 -28.33 -0.05 0.19
CA ALA A 76 -27.23 -0.31 -0.73
C ALA A 76 -26.19 0.83 -0.71
N LYS A 77 -26.64 2.09 -0.66
CA LYS A 77 -25.73 3.25 -0.51
C LYS A 77 -24.95 3.16 0.81
N GLU A 78 -25.64 2.86 1.91
CA GLU A 78 -25.01 2.67 3.22
C GLU A 78 -23.94 1.56 3.19
N THR A 79 -24.29 0.41 2.60
CA THR A 79 -23.36 -0.73 2.47
C THR A 79 -22.09 -0.35 1.70
N MET A 80 -22.20 0.48 0.66
CA MET A 80 -21.05 0.92 -0.13
C MET A 80 -20.14 1.88 0.66
N LEU A 81 -20.72 2.77 1.47
CA LEU A 81 -19.97 3.67 2.36
C LEU A 81 -19.23 2.85 3.44
N GLU A 82 -19.92 1.93 4.10
CA GLU A 82 -19.34 1.05 5.13
C GLU A 82 -18.22 0.15 4.56
N LEU A 83 -18.38 -0.33 3.32
CA LEU A 83 -17.36 -1.16 2.66
C LEU A 83 -16.04 -0.40 2.49
N GLY A 84 -16.11 0.88 2.12
CA GLY A 84 -14.93 1.74 2.00
C GLY A 84 -14.16 1.83 3.31
N GLU A 85 -14.87 2.12 4.41
CA GLU A 85 -14.28 2.21 5.75
C GLU A 85 -13.72 0.86 6.22
N TYR A 86 -14.47 -0.23 6.00
CA TYR A 86 -14.03 -1.57 6.36
C TYR A 86 -12.72 -1.97 5.67
N VAL A 87 -12.58 -1.69 4.37
CA VAL A 87 -11.37 -2.03 3.61
C VAL A 87 -10.15 -1.25 4.10
N LEU A 88 -10.31 -0.02 4.57
CA LEU A 88 -9.24 0.80 5.15
C LEU A 88 -8.86 0.35 6.56
N GLY A 89 -9.82 -0.14 7.34
CA GLY A 89 -9.62 -0.56 8.73
C GLY A 89 -9.09 -1.99 8.89
N ARG A 90 -9.17 -2.84 7.85
CA ARG A 90 -8.72 -4.24 7.98
C ARG A 90 -7.22 -4.32 8.25
N ARG A 91 -6.84 -5.21 9.18
CA ARG A 91 -5.47 -5.68 9.34
C ARG A 91 -5.39 -7.06 8.68
N SER A 92 -4.48 -7.23 7.72
CA SER A 92 -4.19 -8.49 7.04
C SER A 92 -2.89 -9.10 7.55
#